data_AF-A0A842Q420-F1
#
_entry.id   AF-A0A842Q420-F1
#
_cell.length_a   1.000
_cell.length_b   1.000
_cell.length_c   1.000
_cell.angle_alpha   90.00
_cell.angle_beta   90.00
_cell.angle_gamma   90.00
#
_symmetry.space_group_name_H-M   'P 1'
#
loop_
_entity.id
_entity.type
_entity.pdbx_description
1 polymer ?
#
loop_
_entity_poly.entity_id
_entity_poly.type
_entity_poly.pdbx_seq_one_letter_code
_entity_poly.pdbx_strand_id
1 'polypeptide(L)' 'IDGKISKPVISAIDATNVTRVAEAALLSSNTGSPIYLDLK' A
#
# COMPACT_ATOMS: atom_id res chain seq x y z
N ILE A 1 -12.18 -20.15 24.90
CA ILE A 1 -11.41 -19.22 24.02
C ILE A 1 -12.38 -18.14 23.60
N ASP A 2 -12.25 -16.96 24.20
CA ASP A 2 -13.16 -15.83 23.96
C ASP A 2 -12.79 -15.21 22.59
N GLY A 3 -13.53 -15.60 21.55
CA GLY A 3 -13.24 -15.32 20.14
C GLY A 3 -13.59 -13.90 19.71
N LYS A 4 -13.14 -12.88 20.44
CA LYS A 4 -13.26 -11.50 19.98
C LYS A 4 -12.25 -11.27 18.86
N ILE A 5 -12.70 -11.45 17.61
CA ILE A 5 -11.98 -10.98 16.43
C ILE A 5 -11.95 -9.46 16.53
N SER A 6 -10.88 -8.90 17.11
CA SER A 6 -10.60 -7.49 16.98
C SER A 6 -10.48 -7.20 15.49
N LYS A 7 -11.11 -6.12 15.04
CA LYS A 7 -11.02 -5.66 13.65
C LYS A 7 -9.57 -5.78 13.15
N PRO A 8 -9.36 -6.23 11.90
CA PRO A 8 -8.01 -6.35 11.36
C PRO A 8 -7.26 -5.03 11.57
N VAL A 9 -6.02 -5.13 12.04
CA VAL A 9 -5.16 -3.97 12.32
C VAL A 9 -4.90 -3.15 11.06
N ILE A 10 -5.01 -3.79 9.89
CA ILE A 10 -4.72 -3.21 8.58
C ILE A 10 -5.93 -3.44 7.68
N SER A 11 -6.40 -2.38 7.05
CA SER A 11 -7.48 -2.48 6.08
C SER A 11 -6.95 -2.90 4.70
N ALA A 12 -7.85 -3.39 3.84
CA ALA A 12 -7.48 -3.71 2.46
C ALA A 12 -6.98 -2.47 1.69
N ILE A 13 -7.46 -1.27 2.05
CA ILE A 13 -7.02 -0.03 1.40
C ILE A 13 -5.57 0.31 1.78
N ASP A 14 -5.20 0.12 3.06
CA ASP A 14 -3.83 0.31 3.52
C ASP A 14 -2.86 -0.61 2.77
N ALA A 15 -3.20 -1.89 2.65
CA ALA A 15 -2.38 -2.86 1.92
C ALA A 15 -2.23 -2.47 0.43
N THR A 16 -3.32 -2.01 -0.20
CA THR A 16 -3.31 -1.58 -1.60
C THR A 16 -2.43 -0.35 -1.78
N ASN A 17 -2.54 0.65 -0.89
CA ASN A 17 -1.74 1.86 -0.96
C ASN A 17 -0.24 1.56 -0.83
N VAL A 18 0.13 0.65 0.08
CA VAL A 18 1.53 0.21 0.24
C VAL A 18 2.05 -0.47 -1.02
N THR A 19 1.27 -1.36 -1.62
CA THR A 19 1.65 -2.02 -2.89
C THR A 19 1.89 -1.00 -4.00
N ARG A 20 0.99 -0.01 -4.14
CA ARG A 20 1.14 1.04 -5.17
C ARG A 20 2.39 1.88 -4.98
N VAL A 21 2.78 2.15 -3.74
CA VAL A 21 4.05 2.84 -3.43
C VAL A 21 5.25 1.98 -3.85
N ALA A 22 5.23 0.68 -3.55
CA ALA A 22 6.32 -0.23 -3.94
C ALA A 22 6.46 -0.31 -5.47
N GLU A 23 5.36 -0.44 -6.21
CA GLU A 23 5.35 -0.46 -7.67
C GLU A 23 5.85 0.86 -8.28
N ALA A 24 5.38 2.00 -7.74
CA ALA A 24 5.82 3.32 -8.19
C ALA A 24 7.31 3.55 -7.95
N ALA A 25 7.86 3.05 -6.83
CA ALA A 25 9.28 3.13 -6.56
C ALA A 25 10.12 2.33 -7.57
N LEU A 26 9.67 1.11 -7.92
CA LEU A 26 10.31 0.31 -8.97
C LEU A 26 10.26 1.00 -10.33
N LEU A 27 9.09 1.52 -10.71
CA LEU A 27 8.90 2.23 -11.98
C LEU A 27 9.72 3.53 -12.03
N SER A 28 9.76 4.29 -10.94
CA SER A 28 10.56 5.51 -10.82
C SER A 28 12.05 5.21 -10.95
N SER A 29 12.53 4.15 -10.27
CA SER A 29 13.92 3.71 -10.39
C SER A 29 14.28 3.31 -11.82
N ASN A 30 13.37 2.65 -12.55
CA ASN A 30 13.62 2.22 -13.93
C ASN A 30 13.59 3.37 -14.93
N THR A 31 12.75 4.38 -14.71
CA THR A 31 12.54 5.50 -15.64
C THR A 31 13.36 6.74 -15.32
N GLY A 32 13.96 6.81 -14.12
CA GLY A 32 14.65 8.00 -13.60
C GLY A 32 13.73 9.20 -13.37
N SER A 33 12.41 8.99 -13.40
CA SER A 33 11.41 10.06 -13.31
C SER A 33 10.52 9.86 -12.08
N PRO A 34 10.07 10.95 -11.41
CA PRO A 34 9.18 10.85 -10.28
C PRO A 34 7.79 10.34 -10.71
N ILE A 35 7.23 9.40 -9.93
CA ILE A 35 5.88 8.88 -10.13
C ILE A 35 4.97 9.44 -9.03
N TYR A 36 3.94 10.19 -9.44
CA TYR A 36 2.97 10.77 -8.52
C TYR A 36 1.83 9.79 -8.28
N LEU A 37 1.52 9.56 -7.00
CA LEU A 37 0.47 8.65 -6.57
C LEU A 37 -0.67 9.42 -5.91
N ASP A 38 -1.89 9.00 -6.23
CA ASP A 38 -3.10 9.37 -5.51
C ASP A 38 -3.53 8.18 -4.65
N LEU A 39 -3.29 8.28 -3.34
CA LEU A 39 -3.61 7.27 -2.33
C LEU A 39 -4.92 7.67 -1.63
N LYS A 40 -5.72 6.67 -1.26
CA LYS A 40 -7.05 6.87 -0.64
C LYS A 40 -7.08 6.52 0.83
#